data_AF-A0A839I944-F1
#
_entry.id   AF-A0A839I944-F1
#
_cell.length_a   1.000
_cell.length_b   1.000
_cell.length_c   1.000
_cell.angle_alpha   90.00
_cell.angle_beta   90.00
_cell.angle_gamma   90.00
#
_symmetry.space_group_name_H-M   'P 1'
#
loop_
_entity.id
_entity.type
_entity.pdbx_description
1 polymer ?
#
loop_
_entity_poly.entity_id
_entity_poly.type
_entity_poly.pdbx_seq_one_letter_code
_entity_poly.pdbx_strand_id
1 'polypeptide(L)'
;MLIKNFKQVSSFKLKRPNENVTFFLNQAIEWHEEGFTAAEMAEMMFKYQLYSGKGYEHIRSSIYKMAERYCNEFDDRKSIVEPKKSKRFRLKSDFF
;
A
#
# COMPACT_ATOMS: atom_id res chain seq x y z
N MET A 1 14.51 -15.29 -13.45
CA MET A 1 15.12 -15.52 -12.12
C MET A 1 15.16 -14.18 -11.41
N LEU A 2 14.92 -14.17 -10.09
CA LEU A 2 14.93 -13.06 -9.11
C LEU A 2 13.53 -12.74 -8.56
N ILE A 3 13.22 -13.32 -7.40
CA ILE A 3 13.19 -12.54 -6.15
C ILE A 3 13.85 -13.42 -5.09
N LYS A 4 15.15 -13.20 -4.85
CA LYS A 4 15.89 -13.80 -3.72
C LYS A 4 15.93 -12.74 -2.62
N ASN A 5 15.63 -13.19 -1.40
CA ASN A 5 15.76 -12.48 -0.12
C ASN A 5 14.59 -11.56 0.26
N PHE A 6 13.43 -12.16 0.49
CA PHE A 6 12.43 -11.59 1.40
C PHE A 6 12.98 -11.65 2.83
N LYS A 7 13.66 -10.59 3.27
CA LYS A 7 13.92 -10.39 4.70
C LYS A 7 12.59 -9.97 5.31
N GLN A 8 11.98 -10.88 6.04
CA GLN A 8 10.72 -10.69 6.74
C GLN A 8 10.84 -9.46 7.65
N VAL A 9 10.23 -8.34 7.28
CA VAL A 9 10.19 -7.13 8.12
C VAL A 9 9.32 -7.45 9.33
N SER A 10 9.86 -7.17 10.53
CA SER A 10 9.28 -7.55 11.82
C SER A 10 7.91 -6.92 12.05
N SER A 11 6.88 -7.76 11.89
CA SER A 11 5.56 -7.74 12.54
C SER A 11 4.95 -6.37 12.93
N PHE A 12 4.57 -5.55 11.95
CA PHE A 12 3.45 -4.63 12.18
C PHE A 12 2.14 -5.44 12.20
N LYS A 13 1.72 -5.88 13.39
CA LYS A 13 0.44 -6.59 13.56
C LYS A 13 -0.70 -5.57 13.59
N LEU A 14 -1.20 -5.20 12.41
CA LEU A 14 -2.58 -4.72 12.31
C LEU A 14 -3.47 -5.76 12.99
N LYS A 15 -4.40 -5.33 13.86
CA LYS A 15 -5.41 -6.22 14.42
C LYS A 15 -6.34 -6.66 13.26
N ARG A 16 -5.93 -7.69 12.51
CA ARG A 16 -6.62 -8.31 11.37
C ARG A 16 -6.62 -7.49 10.06
N PRO A 17 -5.48 -7.31 9.37
CA PRO A 17 -5.51 -6.81 7.99
C PRO A 17 -6.19 -7.88 7.12
N ASN A 18 -7.14 -7.47 6.29
CA ASN A 18 -7.64 -8.37 5.25
C ASN A 18 -6.57 -8.57 4.16
N GLU A 19 -6.79 -9.51 3.25
CA GLU A 19 -5.84 -9.85 2.19
C GLU A 19 -5.43 -8.62 1.37
N ASN A 20 -6.38 -7.72 1.09
CA ASN A 20 -6.15 -6.50 0.33
C ASN A 20 -5.22 -5.53 1.08
N VAL A 21 -5.43 -5.34 2.38
CA VAL A 21 -4.55 -4.50 3.21
C VAL A 21 -3.16 -5.10 3.32
N THR A 22 -3.05 -6.42 3.48
CA THR A 22 -1.76 -7.11 3.53
C THR A 22 -0.99 -6.96 2.23
N PHE A 23 -1.65 -7.19 1.09
CA PHE A 23 -1.06 -7.01 -0.23
C PHE A 23 -0.64 -5.56 -0.48
N PHE A 24 -1.50 -4.60 -0.14
CA PHE A 24 -1.22 -3.17 -0.26
C PHE A 24 0.06 -2.79 0.47
N LEU A 25 0.20 -3.20 1.74
CA LEU A 25 1.37 -2.85 2.55
C LEU A 25 2.63 -3.55 2.01
N ASN A 26 2.56 -4.84 1.67
CA ASN A 26 3.71 -5.54 1.10
C ASN A 26 4.17 -4.91 -0.21
N GLN A 27 3.25 -4.54 -1.09
CA GLN A 27 3.62 -3.91 -2.36
C GLN A 27 4.14 -2.48 -2.14
N ALA A 28 3.58 -1.73 -1.19
CA ALA A 28 4.08 -0.43 -0.79
C ALA A 28 5.51 -0.50 -0.22
N ILE A 29 5.88 -1.60 0.45
CA ILE A 29 7.25 -1.87 0.90
C ILE A 29 8.21 -1.99 -0.28
N GLU A 30 7.85 -2.75 -1.31
CA GLU A 30 8.69 -2.97 -2.49
C GLU A 30 9.00 -1.66 -3.26
N TRP A 31 8.12 -0.67 -3.19
CA TRP A 31 8.32 0.63 -3.83
C TRP A 31 9.22 1.59 -3.03
N HIS A 32 9.59 1.25 -1.80
CA HIS A 32 10.54 1.99 -0.96
C HIS A 32 10.35 3.53 -1.04
N GLU A 33 11.43 4.27 -1.33
CA GLU A 33 11.39 5.72 -1.43
C GLU A 33 10.70 6.23 -2.69
N GLU A 34 10.66 5.44 -3.77
CA GLU A 34 10.00 5.83 -5.01
C GLU A 34 8.50 6.07 -4.77
N GLY A 35 7.92 5.28 -3.85
CA GLY A 35 6.51 5.29 -3.55
C GLY A 35 5.67 4.79 -4.72
N PHE A 36 4.36 5.01 -4.65
CA PHE A 36 3.40 4.51 -5.64
C PHE A 36 2.27 5.51 -5.86
N THR A 37 1.67 5.47 -7.03
CA THR A 37 0.40 6.10 -7.33
C THR A 37 -0.74 5.12 -7.07
N ALA A 38 -1.94 5.65 -6.86
CA ALA A 38 -3.14 4.80 -6.77
C ALA A 38 -3.37 3.96 -8.03
N ALA A 39 -2.91 4.42 -9.20
CA ALA A 39 -3.04 3.70 -10.47
C ALA A 39 -2.10 2.48 -10.54
N GLU A 40 -0.82 2.64 -10.16
CA GLU A 40 0.17 1.55 -10.13
C GLU A 40 -0.26 0.44 -9.14
N MET A 41 -0.70 0.82 -7.94
CA MET A 41 -1.22 -0.14 -6.96
C MET A 41 -2.53 -0.79 -7.43
N ALA A 42 -3.41 -0.05 -8.12
CA ALA A 42 -4.66 -0.61 -8.67
C ALA A 42 -4.41 -1.63 -9.75
N GLU A 43 -3.43 -1.40 -10.62
CA GLU A 43 -3.03 -2.33 -11.66
C GLU A 43 -2.54 -3.65 -11.04
N MET A 44 -1.71 -3.57 -10.00
CA MET A 44 -1.29 -4.75 -9.25
C MET A 44 -2.48 -5.48 -8.63
N MET A 45 -3.32 -4.79 -7.84
CA MET A 45 -4.46 -5.43 -7.18
C MET A 45 -5.49 -6.02 -8.16
N PHE A 46 -5.66 -5.40 -9.34
CA PHE A 46 -6.50 -5.92 -10.41
C PHE A 46 -5.90 -7.18 -11.04
N LYS A 47 -4.59 -7.18 -11.33
CA LYS A 47 -3.87 -8.34 -11.89
C LYS A 47 -3.94 -9.56 -10.97
N TYR A 48 -3.85 -9.35 -9.65
CA TYR A 48 -3.98 -10.41 -8.65
C TYR A 48 -5.44 -10.74 -8.27
N GLN A 49 -6.43 -10.12 -8.91
CA GLN A 49 -7.86 -10.36 -8.69
C GLN A 49 -8.33 -10.19 -7.23
N LEU A 50 -7.66 -9.31 -6.46
CA LEU A 50 -7.95 -9.05 -5.04
C LEU A 50 -9.30 -8.36 -4.79
N TYR A 51 -9.92 -7.85 -5.85
CA TYR A 51 -11.27 -7.28 -5.84
C TYR A 51 -12.15 -8.00 -6.87
N SER A 52 -12.52 -9.24 -6.56
CA SER A 52 -13.41 -10.04 -7.43
C SER A 52 -14.69 -9.27 -7.77
N GLY A 53 -15.02 -9.22 -9.06
CA GLY A 53 -16.22 -8.56 -9.58
C GLY A 53 -16.22 -7.03 -9.54
N LYS A 54 -15.10 -6.38 -9.21
CA LYS A 54 -14.97 -4.91 -9.27
C LYS A 54 -14.16 -4.48 -10.49
N GLY A 55 -14.62 -3.41 -11.14
CA GLY A 55 -13.88 -2.78 -12.24
C GLY A 55 -12.66 -2.00 -11.75
N TYR A 56 -11.68 -1.81 -12.63
CA TYR A 56 -10.42 -1.10 -12.36
C TYR A 56 -10.63 0.28 -11.70
N GLU A 57 -11.55 1.09 -12.20
CA GLU A 57 -11.82 2.43 -11.66
C GLU A 57 -12.29 2.40 -10.19
N HIS A 58 -13.06 1.37 -9.82
CA HIS A 58 -13.51 1.18 -8.44
C HIS A 58 -12.33 0.81 -7.53
N ILE A 59 -11.42 -0.03 -8.01
CA ILE A 59 -10.21 -0.43 -7.28
C ILE A 59 -9.29 0.77 -7.09
N ARG A 60 -9.05 1.54 -8.16
CA ARG A 60 -8.25 2.77 -8.12
C ARG A 60 -8.78 3.78 -7.12
N SER A 61 -10.09 4.04 -7.12
CA SER A 61 -10.71 4.93 -6.12
C SER A 61 -10.57 4.39 -4.70
N SER A 62 -10.74 3.08 -4.50
CA SER A 62 -10.61 2.44 -3.19
C SER A 62 -9.20 2.54 -2.63
N ILE A 63 -8.18 2.33 -3.46
CA ILE A 63 -6.77 2.46 -3.09
C ILE A 63 -6.42 3.90 -2.77
N TYR A 64 -6.90 4.87 -3.55
CA TYR A 64 -6.67 6.28 -3.26
C TYR A 64 -7.22 6.64 -1.87
N LYS A 65 -8.46 6.25 -1.56
CA LYS A 65 -9.08 6.45 -0.24
C LYS A 65 -8.31 5.72 0.87
N MET A 66 -7.83 4.52 0.59
CA MET A 66 -7.03 3.74 1.54
C MET A 66 -5.70 4.46 1.86
N ALA A 67 -5.01 4.95 0.85
CA ALA A 67 -3.76 5.70 1.01
C ALA A 67 -3.99 7.01 1.78
N GLU A 68 -5.02 7.79 1.44
CA GLU A 68 -5.41 9.00 2.20
C GLU A 68 -5.74 8.68 3.65
N ARG A 69 -6.48 7.59 3.89
CA ARG A 69 -6.80 7.13 5.24
C ARG A 69 -5.54 6.82 6.05
N TYR A 70 -4.58 6.13 5.44
CA TYR A 70 -3.29 5.84 6.09
C TYR A 70 -2.40 7.08 6.29
N CYS A 71 -2.64 8.16 5.52
CA CYS A 71 -2.01 9.45 5.75
C CYS A 71 -2.60 10.18 6.98
N ASN A 72 -3.94 10.16 7.12
CA ASN A 72 -4.67 11.10 7.98
C ASN A 72 -5.33 10.50 9.25
N GLU A 73 -5.75 9.23 9.25
CA GLU A 73 -6.53 8.65 10.37
C GLU A 73 -5.68 8.07 11.49
N PHE A 74 -4.39 7.91 11.25
CA PHE A 74 -3.46 7.54 12.29
C PHE A 74 -2.79 8.82 12.76
N ASP A 75 -2.77 9.06 14.09
CA ASP A 75 -1.91 10.04 14.79
C ASP A 75 -0.62 10.31 13.99
N ASP A 76 -0.07 11.54 13.93
CA ASP A 76 1.14 11.80 13.11
C ASP A 76 2.30 10.82 13.40
N ARG A 77 2.31 10.24 14.61
CA ARG A 77 3.22 9.17 15.10
C ARG A 77 2.84 7.73 14.68
N LYS A 78 1.64 7.52 14.14
CA LYS A 78 1.04 6.25 13.70
C LYS A 78 0.72 6.24 12.21
N SER A 79 0.75 7.39 11.53
CA SER A 79 0.63 7.49 10.07
C SER A 79 1.65 6.57 9.41
N ILE A 80 1.17 5.67 8.55
CA ILE A 80 1.97 4.60 7.95
C ILE A 80 2.45 5.03 6.56
N VAL A 81 1.64 5.85 5.89
CA VAL A 81 1.86 6.31 4.52
C VAL A 81 1.94 7.83 4.56
N GLU A 82 2.83 8.41 3.77
CA GLU A 82 2.90 9.86 3.58
C GLU A 82 2.81 10.24 2.09
N PRO A 83 2.21 11.40 1.78
CA PRO A 83 2.14 11.89 0.41
C PRO A 83 3.51 12.42 -0.07
N LYS A 84 3.84 12.16 -1.34
CA LYS A 84 4.95 12.77 -2.07
C LYS A 84 4.42 13.74 -3.13
N LYS A 85 5.35 14.52 -3.71
CA LYS A 85 5.10 15.29 -4.94
C LYS A 85 4.57 14.37 -6.05
N SER A 86 3.77 14.94 -6.95
CA SER A 86 3.21 14.23 -8.13
C SER A 86 2.20 13.12 -7.81
N LYS A 87 1.37 13.29 -6.74
CA LYS A 87 0.30 12.35 -6.36
C LYS A 87 0.78 10.94 -6.04
N ARG A 88 2.02 10.80 -5.58
CA ARG A 88 2.57 9.53 -5.09
C ARG A 88 2.40 9.44 -3.57
N PHE A 89 2.38 8.23 -3.08
CA PHE A 89 2.33 7.86 -1.67
C PHE A 89 3.53 6.97 -1.37
N ARG A 90 4.15 7.10 -0.20
CA ARG A 90 5.19 6.15 0.24
C ARG A 90 4.94 5.73 1.67
N LEU A 91 5.50 4.60 2.08
CA LEU A 91 5.57 4.28 3.50
C LEU A 91 6.52 5.24 4.19
N LYS A 92 6.20 5.67 5.42
CA LYS A 92 7.13 6.44 6.24
C LYS A 92 8.39 5.62 6.51
N SER A 93 9.55 6.26 6.42
CA SER A 93 10.88 5.65 6.66
C SER A 93 10.97 4.96 8.02
N ASP A 94 10.28 5.54 9.00
CA ASP A 94 10.32 5.17 10.42
C ASP A 94 9.53 3.88 10.70
N PHE A 95 8.95 3.30 9.65
CA PHE A 95 8.14 2.08 9.68
C PHE A 95 8.94 0.80 9.39
N PHE A 96 10.19 0.93 8.92
CA PHE A 96 11.13 -0.17 8.64
C PHE A 96 12.17 -0.35 9.75
#